data_AF-A0A382YIC1-F1
#
_entry.id   AF-A0A382YIC1-F1
#
_cell.length_a   1.000
_cell.length_b   1.000
_cell.length_c   1.000
_cell.angle_alpha   90.00
_cell.angle_beta   90.00
_cell.angle_gamma   90.00
#
_symmetry.space_group_name_H-M   'P 1'
#
loop_
_entity.id
_entity.type
_entity.pdbx_description
1 polymer ?
#
loop_
_entity_poly.entity_id
_entity_poly.type
_entity_poly.pdbx_seq_one_letter_code
_entity_poly.pdbx_strand_id
1 'polypeptide(L)'
;MSLNGNAGLNLPPTGRVFSILSEDPRDPLHWLAMVQHELQTQITVFSRLSPQRLGQHLKLDRIEFKWLSESMDAHALSPSLERIHHAISTRISTDTGLIWLDAV
;
A
#
# COMPACT_ATOMS: atom_id res chain seq x y z
N MET A 1 -13.87 8.85 -14.28
CA MET A 1 -13.46 7.68 -15.08
C MET A 1 -13.37 6.51 -14.13
N SER A 2 -14.39 5.65 -14.10
CA SER A 2 -14.36 4.40 -13.32
C SER A 2 -13.42 3.42 -13.99
N LEU A 3 -12.44 2.91 -13.23
CA LEU A 3 -11.65 1.77 -13.64
C LEU A 3 -12.50 0.51 -13.43
N ASN A 4 -13.28 0.16 -14.45
CA ASN A 4 -14.04 -1.08 -14.54
C ASN A 4 -13.14 -2.30 -14.26
N GLY A 5 -13.48 -3.08 -13.24
CA GLY A 5 -13.76 -4.54 -13.25
C GLY A 5 -12.86 -5.54 -13.98
N ASN A 6 -11.74 -5.14 -14.58
CA ASN A 6 -10.73 -5.97 -15.22
C ASN A 6 -9.45 -5.12 -15.37
N ALA A 7 -8.93 -4.62 -14.26
CA ALA A 7 -7.63 -3.98 -14.28
C ALA A 7 -6.58 -5.07 -14.53
N GLY A 8 -6.05 -5.15 -15.75
CA GLY A 8 -4.75 -5.76 -15.97
C GLY A 8 -3.73 -5.18 -14.98
N LEU A 9 -2.57 -5.83 -14.85
CA LEU A 9 -1.48 -5.42 -13.96
C LEU A 9 -0.76 -4.16 -14.47
N ASN A 10 -1.52 -3.11 -14.71
CA ASN A 10 -1.04 -1.82 -15.16
C ASN A 10 -0.62 -1.03 -13.94
N LEU A 11 0.70 -0.91 -13.77
CA LEU A 11 1.25 -0.02 -12.78
C LEU A 11 0.92 1.43 -13.15
N PRO A 12 0.64 2.29 -12.16
CA PRO A 12 0.54 3.71 -12.39
C PRO A 12 1.84 4.26 -13.00
N PRO A 13 1.76 5.23 -13.94
CA PRO A 13 2.93 5.95 -14.43
C PRO A 13 3.77 6.52 -13.27
N THR A 14 5.09 6.43 -13.40
CA THR A 14 6.04 6.90 -12.39
C THR A 14 5.81 8.36 -12.02
N GLY A 15 5.95 8.70 -10.73
CA GLY A 15 5.84 10.06 -10.23
C GLY A 15 4.41 10.61 -10.16
N ARG A 16 3.38 9.76 -10.32
CA ARG A 16 1.98 10.16 -10.24
C ARG A 16 1.26 9.51 -9.06
N VAL A 17 0.40 10.30 -8.43
CA VAL A 17 -0.50 9.86 -7.36
C VAL A 17 -1.87 9.55 -7.96
N PHE A 18 -2.45 8.41 -7.57
CA PHE A 18 -3.77 7.98 -8.03
C PHE A 18 -4.61 7.53 -6.85
N SER A 19 -5.91 7.81 -6.93
CA SER A 19 -6.90 7.27 -6.02
C SER A 19 -7.64 6.12 -6.70
N ILE A 20 -7.82 5.02 -5.99
CA ILE A 20 -8.65 3.90 -6.43
C ILE A 20 -9.95 3.96 -5.65
N LEU A 21 -11.07 3.99 -6.37
CA LEU A 21 -12.40 3.79 -5.80
C LEU A 21 -12.77 2.34 -6.04
N SER A 22 -13.11 1.63 -4.97
CA SER A 22 -13.54 0.24 -5.03
C SER A 22 -14.79 0.05 -4.19
N GLU A 23 -15.74 -0.74 -4.71
CA GLU A 23 -16.95 -1.12 -3.98
C GLU A 23 -16.64 -2.18 -2.91
N ASP A 24 -15.72 -3.10 -3.21
CA ASP A 24 -15.19 -4.07 -2.25
C ASP A 24 -13.80 -3.62 -1.76
N PRO A 25 -13.59 -3.43 -0.44
CA PRO A 25 -12.29 -3.05 0.11
C PRO A 25 -11.20 -4.11 -0.09
N ARG A 26 -11.56 -5.34 -0.47
CA ARG A 26 -10.62 -6.43 -0.74
C ARG A 26 -10.01 -6.36 -2.13
N ASP A 27 -10.72 -5.80 -3.11
CA ASP A 27 -10.25 -5.79 -4.50
C ASP A 27 -8.91 -5.07 -4.67
N PRO A 28 -8.67 -3.89 -4.06
CA PRO A 28 -7.37 -3.23 -4.16
C PRO A 28 -6.24 -4.03 -3.50
N LEU A 29 -6.53 -4.72 -2.39
CA LEU A 29 -5.55 -5.58 -1.71
C LEU A 29 -5.21 -6.82 -2.56
N HIS A 30 -6.22 -7.39 -3.23
CA HIS A 30 -6.00 -8.49 -4.17
C HIS A 30 -5.14 -8.04 -5.36
N TRP A 31 -5.44 -6.88 -5.95
CA TRP A 31 -4.63 -6.31 -7.02
C TRP A 31 -3.18 -6.06 -6.59
N LEU A 32 -2.96 -5.52 -5.39
CA LEU A 32 -1.62 -5.35 -4.83
C LEU A 32 -0.88 -6.68 -4.68
N ALA A 33 -1.57 -7.73 -4.21
CA ALA A 33 -0.99 -9.07 -4.11
C ALA A 33 -0.54 -9.58 -5.48
N MET A 34 -1.37 -9.40 -6.52
CA MET A 34 -1.03 -9.80 -7.88
C MET A 34 0.13 -8.99 -8.45
N VAL A 35 0.14 -7.67 -8.26
CA VAL A 35 1.25 -6.80 -8.69
C VAL A 35 2.56 -7.23 -8.05
N GLN A 36 2.56 -7.48 -6.74
CA GLN A 36 3.73 -7.99 -6.03
C GLN A 36 4.17 -9.33 -6.62
N HIS A 37 3.23 -10.26 -6.82
CA HIS A 37 3.54 -11.62 -7.23
C HIS A 37 4.07 -11.71 -8.66
N GLU A 38 3.42 -11.04 -9.59
CA GLU A 38 3.68 -11.19 -11.03
C GLU A 38 4.79 -10.25 -11.50
N LEU A 39 4.84 -9.02 -10.98
CA LEU A 39 5.79 -7.99 -11.44
C LEU A 39 7.01 -7.87 -10.53
N GLN A 40 7.01 -8.52 -9.35
CA GLN A 40 8.07 -8.38 -8.34
C GLN A 40 8.33 -6.92 -7.94
N THR A 41 7.32 -6.04 -8.13
CA THR A 41 7.41 -4.62 -7.79
C THR A 41 7.61 -4.46 -6.29
N GLN A 42 8.52 -3.59 -5.88
CA GLN A 42 8.66 -3.21 -4.47
C GLN A 42 7.42 -2.42 -4.04
N ILE A 43 6.66 -2.96 -3.08
CA ILE A 43 5.45 -2.33 -2.56
C ILE A 43 5.66 -1.91 -1.11
N THR A 44 5.22 -0.69 -0.81
CA THR A 44 5.04 -0.19 0.54
C THR A 44 3.58 -0.03 0.85
N VAL A 45 3.10 -0.63 1.93
CA VAL A 45 1.69 -0.47 2.35
C VAL A 45 1.60 0.29 3.66
N PHE A 46 0.91 1.43 3.64
CA PHE A 46 0.46 2.13 4.83
C PHE A 46 -1.02 1.80 5.04
N SER A 47 -1.36 1.06 6.10
CA SER A 47 -2.75 0.67 6.36
C SER A 47 -3.12 0.72 7.83
N ARG A 48 -4.39 0.99 8.12
CA ARG A 48 -4.97 0.88 9.47
C ARG A 48 -5.26 -0.57 9.87
N LEU A 49 -5.25 -1.51 8.92
CA LEU A 49 -5.34 -2.94 9.22
C LEU A 49 -4.13 -3.36 10.05
N SER A 50 -4.40 -4.06 11.15
CA SER A 50 -3.33 -4.66 11.96
C SER A 50 -2.51 -5.65 11.12
N PRO A 51 -1.24 -5.92 11.48
CA PRO A 51 -0.40 -6.85 10.73
C PRO A 51 -1.09 -8.21 10.50
N GLN A 52 -1.78 -8.73 11.51
CA GLN A 52 -2.53 -9.99 11.40
C GLN A 52 -3.63 -9.93 10.33
N ARG A 53 -4.39 -8.83 10.25
CA ARG A 53 -5.47 -8.67 9.26
C ARG A 53 -4.91 -8.39 7.86
N LEU A 54 -3.88 -7.55 7.76
CA LEU A 54 -3.22 -7.28 6.49
C LEU A 54 -2.60 -8.55 5.90
N GLY A 55 -2.02 -9.39 6.75
CA GLY A 55 -1.43 -10.68 6.38
C GLY A 55 -2.41 -11.72 5.84
N GLN A 56 -3.73 -11.52 6.03
CA GLN A 56 -4.75 -12.37 5.40
C GLN A 56 -4.91 -12.08 3.90
N HIS A 57 -4.43 -10.93 3.43
CA HIS A 57 -4.55 -10.47 2.05
C HIS A 57 -3.21 -10.39 1.33
N LEU A 58 -2.14 -10.04 2.06
CA LEU A 58 -0.80 -9.80 1.51
C LEU A 58 0.24 -10.66 2.22
N LYS A 59 1.22 -11.16 1.47
CA LYS A 59 2.40 -11.84 2.02
C LYS A 59 3.35 -10.78 2.59
N LEU A 60 3.29 -10.56 3.90
CA LEU A 60 4.02 -9.47 4.59
C LEU A 60 5.55 -9.61 4.52
N ASP A 61 6.06 -10.81 4.27
CA ASP A 61 7.48 -11.09 4.05
C ASP A 61 7.99 -10.60 2.68
N ARG A 62 7.07 -10.24 1.77
CA ARG A 62 7.38 -9.83 0.39
C ARG A 62 7.14 -8.35 0.10
N ILE A 63 6.64 -7.63 1.09
CA ILE A 63 6.36 -6.21 1.00
C ILE A 63 6.94 -5.51 2.22
N GLU A 64 7.08 -4.20 2.14
CA GLU A 64 7.24 -3.41 3.35
C GLU A 64 5.88 -2.83 3.74
N PHE A 65 5.63 -2.73 5.04
CA PHE A 65 4.38 -2.15 5.51
C PHE A 65 4.55 -1.36 6.81
N LYS A 66 3.63 -0.42 7.02
CA LYS A 66 3.47 0.37 8.24
C LYS A 66 2.01 0.30 8.68
N TRP A 67 1.82 -0.12 9.92
CA TRP A 67 0.51 -0.17 10.55
C TRP A 67 0.18 1.20 11.14
N LEU A 68 -0.78 1.91 10.56
CA LEU A 68 -1.24 3.22 10.99
C LEU A 68 -2.03 3.09 12.29
N SER A 69 -1.35 3.27 13.42
CA SER A 69 -1.86 3.01 14.77
C SER A 69 -1.01 3.71 15.83
N GLU A 70 -1.62 4.03 16.96
CA GLU A 70 -0.93 4.51 18.18
C GLU A 70 -0.45 3.35 19.08
N SER A 71 -0.57 2.10 18.61
CA SER A 71 -0.09 0.92 19.32
C SER A 71 1.44 0.92 19.47
N MET A 72 1.92 0.34 20.58
CA MET A 72 3.34 0.07 20.78
C MET A 72 3.74 -1.23 20.04
N ASP A 73 3.91 -1.15 18.73
CA ASP A 73 4.34 -2.25 17.86
C ASP A 73 5.50 -1.80 16.95
N ALA A 74 6.41 -2.71 16.59
CA ALA A 74 7.58 -2.38 15.77
C ALA A 74 7.22 -1.91 14.35
N HIS A 75 6.06 -2.33 13.83
CA HIS A 75 5.53 -1.92 12.54
C HIS A 75 4.56 -0.74 12.65
N ALA A 76 4.23 -0.29 13.86
CA ALA A 76 3.33 0.84 14.04
C ALA A 76 3.94 2.16 13.58
N LEU A 77 3.09 3.01 13.00
CA LEU A 77 3.36 4.39 12.66
C LEU A 77 2.17 5.21 13.11
N SER A 78 2.40 6.27 13.90
CA SER A 78 1.32 7.16 14.33
C SER A 78 0.58 7.71 13.09
N PRO A 79 -0.77 7.66 13.07
CA PRO A 79 -1.62 8.04 11.95
C PRO A 79 -1.77 9.56 11.81
N SER A 80 -0.66 10.30 11.82
CA SER A 80 -0.62 11.75 11.52
C SER A 80 -0.06 11.99 10.13
N LEU A 81 -0.58 13.01 9.44
CA LEU A 81 -0.13 13.38 8.10
C LEU A 81 1.36 13.70 8.09
N GLU A 82 1.88 14.35 9.12
CA GLU A 82 3.29 14.69 9.27
C GLU A 82 4.16 13.45 9.34
N ARG A 83 3.76 12.43 10.12
CA ARG A 83 4.51 11.18 10.27
C ARG A 83 4.44 10.33 9.01
N ILE A 84 3.27 10.25 8.39
CA ILE A 84 3.07 9.54 7.11
C ILE A 84 3.90 10.21 6.02
N HIS A 85 3.82 11.53 5.88
CA HIS A 85 4.59 12.29 4.92
C HIS A 85 6.09 12.09 5.13
N HIS A 86 6.57 12.24 6.37
CA HIS A 86 7.98 12.00 6.68
C HIS A 86 8.41 10.58 6.28
N ALA A 87 7.63 9.55 6.64
CA ALA A 87 7.95 8.16 6.29
C ALA A 87 8.01 7.93 4.77
N ILE A 88 7.06 8.51 4.01
CA ILE A 88 7.05 8.46 2.55
C ILE A 88 8.29 9.18 1.98
N SER A 89 8.54 10.43 2.38
CA SER A 89 9.64 11.24 1.87
C SER A 89 11.02 10.64 2.16
N THR A 90 11.22 10.01 3.32
CA THR A 90 12.50 9.35 3.65
C THR A 90 12.81 8.13 2.79
N ARG A 91 11.79 7.53 2.17
CA ARG A 91 11.93 6.31 1.39
C ARG A 91 12.18 6.57 -0.09
N ILE A 92 11.83 7.76 -0.58
CA ILE A 92 11.99 8.14 -1.99
C ILE A 92 13.47 8.14 -2.44
N SER A 93 14.44 8.02 -1.52
CA SER A 93 15.86 7.93 -1.88
C SER A 93 16.25 6.74 -2.77
N THR A 94 15.38 5.72 -2.95
CA THR A 94 15.62 4.59 -3.87
C THR A 94 14.89 4.70 -5.22
N ASP A 95 14.14 5.79 -5.46
CA ASP A 95 13.47 6.20 -6.72
C ASP A 95 12.56 5.19 -7.44
N THR A 96 12.27 4.02 -6.86
CA THR A 96 11.48 2.96 -7.52
C THR A 96 10.53 2.25 -6.56
N GLY A 97 9.35 1.87 -7.07
CA GLY A 97 8.34 1.11 -6.33
C GLY A 97 6.95 1.74 -6.32
N LEU A 98 6.03 1.08 -5.63
CA LEU A 98 4.65 1.49 -5.44
C LEU A 98 4.40 1.77 -3.95
N ILE A 99 3.91 2.97 -3.63
CA ILE A 99 3.40 3.28 -2.30
C ILE A 99 1.88 3.19 -2.36
N TRP A 100 1.32 2.35 -1.49
CA TRP A 100 -0.09 2.22 -1.26
C TRP A 100 -0.46 2.78 0.09
N LEU A 101 -1.48 3.64 0.12
CA LEU A 101 -2.01 4.22 1.35
C LEU A 101 -3.51 3.98 1.40
N ASP A 102 -3.93 3.29 2.45
CA ASP A 102 -5.34 3.08 2.80
C ASP A 102 -5.87 4.37 3.47
N ALA A 103 -6.37 5.28 2.63
CA ALA A 103 -7.18 6.42 3.04
C ALA A 103 -8.66 6.02 2.93
N VAL A 104 -9.40 6.11 4.04
CA VAL A 104 -10.87 6.20 4.04
C VAL A 104 -11.20 7.59 4.49
#